data_AF-A0A356KKB3-F1
#
_entry.id   AF-A0A356KKB3-F1
#
_cell.length_a   1.000
_cell.length_b   1.000
_cell.length_c   1.000
_cell.angle_alpha   90.00
_cell.angle_beta   90.00
_cell.angle_gamma   90.00
#
_symmetry.space_group_name_H-M   'P 1'
#
loop_
_entity.id
_entity.type
_entity.pdbx_description
1 polymer ?
#
loop_
_entity_poly.entity_id
_entity_poly.type
_entity_poly.pdbx_seq_one_letter_code
_entity_poly.pdbx_strand_id
1 'polypeptide(L)' 'MIFLCLGVFCLGLAGYAIATGRVWAKGGLLGRVVRREDQPLAFWFQTVVYLVLAGLSLVAALR' A
#
# COMPACT_ATOMS: atom_id res chain seq x y z
N MET A 1 11.35 0.75 16.49
CA MET A 1 9.92 1.09 16.72
C MET A 1 9.24 1.75 15.51
N ILE A 2 9.75 2.87 14.99
CA ILE A 2 9.14 3.59 13.84
C ILE A 2 8.96 2.70 12.60
N PHE A 3 9.98 1.91 12.24
CA PHE A 3 9.91 1.03 11.07
C PHE A 3 8.87 -0.11 11.21
N LEU A 4 8.67 -0.65 12.42
CA LEU A 4 7.60 -1.61 12.69
C LEU A 4 6.22 -1.00 12.47
N CYS A 5 5.99 0.20 13.01
CA CYS A 5 4.72 0.91 12.82
C CYS A 5 4.44 1.20 11.33
N LEU A 6 5.47 1.61 10.59
CA LEU A 6 5.37 1.86 9.15
C LEU A 6 5.04 0.57 8.38
N GLY A 7 5.70 -0.53 8.72
CA GLY A 7 5.48 -1.83 8.09
C GLY A 7 4.07 -2.37 8.31
N VAL A 8 3.58 -2.32 9.55
CA VAL A 8 2.21 -2.72 9.90
C VAL A 8 1.18 -1.83 9.21
N PHE A 9 1.43 -0.51 9.14
CA PHE A 9 0.55 0.42 8.44
C PHE A 9 0.44 0.11 6.94
N CYS A 10 1.57 -0.11 6.26
CA CYS A 10 1.59 -0.47 4.84
C CYS A 10 0.90 -1.83 4.57
N LEU A 11 1.08 -2.82 5.45
CA LEU A 11 0.35 -4.09 5.40
C LEU A 11 -1.16 -3.88 5.53
N GLY A 12 -1.59 -3.02 6.45
CA GLY A 12 -3.00 -2.65 6.61
C GLY A 12 -3.58 -2.02 5.35
N LEU A 13 -2.84 -1.12 4.69
CA LEU A 13 -3.26 -0.51 3.43
C LEU A 13 -3.37 -1.52 2.29
N ALA A 14 -2.40 -2.44 2.17
CA ALA A 14 -2.46 -3.51 1.17
C ALA A 14 -3.63 -4.47 1.42
N GLY A 15 -3.88 -4.85 2.68
CA GLY A 15 -5.02 -5.68 3.07
C GLY A 15 -6.36 -5.01 2.78
N TYR A 16 -6.51 -3.73 3.15
CA TYR A 16 -7.67 -2.92 2.83
C TYR A 16 -7.92 -2.83 1.31
N ALA A 17 -6.85 -2.63 0.53
CA ALA A 17 -6.92 -2.57 -0.91
C ALA A 17 -7.45 -3.87 -1.52
N ILE A 18 -6.92 -5.01 -1.08
CA ILE A 18 -7.33 -6.34 -1.55
C ILE A 18 -8.79 -6.64 -1.16
N ALA A 19 -9.19 -6.32 0.06
CA ALA A 19 -10.53 -6.59 0.58
C ALA A 19 -11.61 -5.72 -0.08
N THR A 20 -11.32 -4.44 -0.36
CA THR A 20 -12.30 -3.50 -0.91
C THR A 20 -12.23 -3.34 -2.43
N GLY A 21 -11.16 -3.84 -3.06
CA GLY A 21 -10.88 -3.60 -4.48
C GLY A 21 -10.58 -2.13 -4.79
N ARG A 22 -10.22 -1.31 -3.79
CA ARG A 22 -9.95 0.12 -3.95
C ARG A 22 -8.65 0.51 -3.26
N VAL A 23 -7.79 1.26 -3.94
CA VAL A 23 -6.54 1.81 -3.41
C VAL A 23 -6.62 3.32 -3.40
N TRP A 24 -6.21 3.92 -2.29
CA TRP A 24 -5.90 5.34 -2.27
C TRP A 24 -4.50 5.53 -2.86
N ALA A 25 -4.44 5.94 -4.13
CA ALA A 25 -3.19 6.29 -4.77
C ALA A 25 -3.00 7.80 -4.67
N LYS A 26 -1.87 8.23 -4.10
CA LYS A 26 -1.52 9.65 -4.06
C LYS A 26 -1.02 10.09 -5.44
N GLY A 27 -1.93 10.25 -6.39
CA GLY A 27 -1.68 10.84 -7.71
C GLY A 27 -2.25 12.26 -7.76
N GLY A 28 -1.39 13.28 -7.68
CA GLY A 28 -1.77 14.70 -7.69
C GLY A 28 -2.05 15.30 -6.30
N LEU A 29 -2.47 16.57 -6.27
CA LEU A 29 -2.69 17.37 -5.05
C LEU A 29 -3.87 16.88 -4.18
N LEU A 30 -4.77 16.08 -4.76
CA LEU A 30 -5.95 15.50 -4.12
C LEU A 30 -5.90 14.00 -4.40
N GLY A 31 -5.60 13.19 -3.38
CA GLY A 31 -5.44 11.74 -3.52
C GLY A 31 -6.57 11.11 -4.33
N ARG A 32 -6.21 10.28 -5.31
CA ARG A 32 -7.16 9.63 -6.21
C ARG A 32 -7.46 8.22 -5.71
N VAL A 33 -8.74 7.90 -5.59
CA VAL A 33 -9.16 6.53 -5.34
C VAL A 33 -9.09 5.77 -6.67
N VAL A 34 -8.19 4.79 -6.74
CA VAL A 34 -8.04 3.87 -7.88
C VAL A 34 -8.80 2.61 -7.56
N ARG A 35 -9.81 2.28 -8.36
CA ARG A 35 -10.55 1.02 -8.23
C ARG A 35 -9.91 -0.04 -9.11
N ARG A 36 -9.96 -1.29 -8.67
CA ARG A 36 -9.46 -2.44 -9.44
C ARG A 36 -10.14 -2.57 -10.80
N GLU A 37 -11.44 -2.28 -10.86
CA GLU A 37 -12.26 -2.40 -12.08
C GLU A 37 -11.89 -1.36 -13.15
N ASP A 38 -11.63 -0.12 -12.72
CA ASP A 38 -11.31 0.97 -13.64
C ASP A 38 -9.86 0.88 -14.17
N GLN A 39 -8.92 0.56 -13.28
CA GLN A 39 -7.48 0.56 -13.60
C GLN A 39 -6.77 -0.59 -12.86
N PRO A 40 -6.92 -1.84 -13.33
CA PRO A 40 -6.40 -3.01 -12.63
C PRO A 40 -4.88 -3.01 -12.48
N LEU A 41 -4.16 -2.57 -13.52
CA LEU A 41 -2.69 -2.47 -13.50
C LEU A 41 -2.21 -1.46 -12.44
N ALA A 42 -2.79 -0.26 -12.41
CA ALA A 42 -2.41 0.76 -11.44
C ALA A 42 -2.77 0.35 -10.00
N PHE A 43 -3.93 -0.30 -9.82
CA PHE A 43 -4.36 -0.86 -8.54
C PHE A 43 -3.35 -1.90 -8.01
N TRP A 44 -2.97 -2.88 -8.83
CA TRP A 44 -2.05 -3.93 -8.43
C TRP A 44 -0.64 -3.40 -8.22
N PHE A 45 -0.18 -2.49 -9.08
CA PHE A 45 1.11 -1.82 -8.91
C PHE A 45 1.20 -1.12 -7.55
N GLN A 46 0.20 -0.30 -7.20
CA GLN A 46 0.20 0.41 -5.92
C GLN A 46 0.10 -0.55 -4.72
N THR A 47 -0.67 -1.63 -4.85
CA THR A 47 -0.76 -2.68 -3.82
C THR A 47 0.59 -3.36 -3.60
N VAL A 48 1.32 -3.67 -4.67
CA VAL A 48 2.67 -4.24 -4.60
C VAL A 48 3.65 -3.25 -3.95
N VAL A 49 3.56 -1.96 -4.28
CA VAL A 49 4.38 -0.92 -3.64
C VAL A 49 4.18 -0.90 -2.12
N TYR A 50 2.94 -1.00 -1.63
CA TYR A 50 2.67 -1.10 -0.19
C TYR A 50 3.26 -2.36 0.43
N LEU A 51 3.18 -3.51 -0.24
CA LEU A 51 3.77 -4.75 0.26
C LEU A 51 5.30 -4.70 0.31
N VAL A 52 5.94 -4.12 -0.71
CA VAL A 52 7.40 -3.96 -0.75
C VAL A 52 7.87 -3.02 0.36
N LEU A 53 7.20 -1.87 0.53
CA LEU A 53 7.49 -0.94 1.63
C LEU A 53 7.30 -1.59 2.99
N ALA A 54 6.26 -2.40 3.16
CA ALA A 54 6.05 -3.13 4.39
C ALA A 54 7.19 -4.11 4.68
N GLY A 55 7.57 -4.92 3.68
CA GLY A 55 8.67 -5.87 3.80
C GLY A 55 10.01 -5.20 4.14
N LEU A 56 10.36 -4.13 3.42
CA LEU A 56 11.58 -3.35 3.67
C LEU A 56 11.59 -2.75 5.09
N SER A 57 10.44 -2.24 5.55
CA SER A 57 10.32 -1.64 6.88
C SER A 57 10.43 -2.68 7.99
N LEU A 58 9.87 -3.89 7.79
CA LEU A 58 10.03 -5.00 8.72
C LEU A 58 11.48 -5.48 8.79
N VAL A 59 12.15 -5.64 7.64
CA VAL A 59 13.58 -5.99 7.58
C VAL A 59 14.44 -4.93 8.27
N ALA A 60 14.15 -3.65 8.03
CA ALA A 60 14.85 -2.53 8.68
C ALA A 60 14.58 -2.46 10.20
N ALA A 61 13.46 -2.99 10.68
CA ALA A 61 13.15 -3.03 12.11
C ALA A 61 13.80 -4.20 12.85
N LEU A 62 14.25 -5.24 12.12
CA LEU A 62 14.91 -6.43 12.66
C LEU A 62 16.45 -6.32 12.68
N ARG A 63 17.00 -5.27 12.07
CA ARG A 63 18.43 -4.93 12.13
C ARG A 63 18.68 -3.85 13.17
#